data_AF-A0AAD1R4F8-F1
#
_entry.id   AF-A0AAD1R4F8-F1
#
_cell.length_a   1.000
_cell.length_b   1.000
_cell.length_c   1.000
_cell.angle_alpha   90.00
_cell.angle_beta   90.00
_cell.angle_gamma   90.00
#
_symmetry.space_group_name_H-M   'P 1'
#
loop_
_entity.id
_entity.type
_entity.pdbx_description
1 polymer ?
#
loop_
_entity_poly.entity_id
_entity_poly.type
_entity_poly.pdbx_seq_one_letter_code
_entity_poly.pdbx_strand_id
1 'polypeptide(L)'
;MSGCVMTEPTKPSILKYMVKQLENGEVNIVELKKNLEYTASLLEAVYIDETRQILDTEDELPEIRSDAVPSEVRDWLASTFTQQTRSSGRRSEEKPRFRSIVHAVQAGIFVERMFRRTYTAVGPNYSAAVVNSLKHLDLWDFDVFVLNRVSEDHALKTIVFELLTRHNLNSRFKIPVAFLMNFLDSLETGYGKYKNPYHNQIHAADVTQTVHCFLLRTGMVHCLNEIEILAILFAAAIHDFEHTGTTNSFHIQTK
;
A
#
# COMPACT_ATOMS: atom_id res chain seq x y z
N MET A 1 -58.06 -4.65 -23.59
CA MET A 1 -56.82 -5.43 -23.42
C MET A 1 -55.78 -4.50 -22.81
N SER A 2 -55.68 -4.46 -21.48
CA SER A 2 -54.58 -3.77 -20.79
C SER A 2 -53.70 -4.83 -20.16
N GLY A 3 -52.52 -5.04 -20.74
CA GLY A 3 -51.50 -5.95 -20.22
C GLY A 3 -50.82 -5.34 -19.00
N CYS A 4 -50.90 -6.04 -17.87
CA CYS A 4 -50.12 -5.74 -16.68
C CYS A 4 -48.67 -6.19 -16.95
N VAL A 5 -47.75 -5.24 -17.11
CA VAL A 5 -46.31 -5.50 -17.16
C VAL A 5 -45.83 -5.63 -15.71
N MET A 6 -45.63 -6.85 -15.26
CA MET A 6 -44.95 -7.14 -13.99
C MET A 6 -43.46 -6.86 -14.19
N THR A 7 -42.97 -5.74 -13.65
CA THR A 7 -41.54 -5.41 -13.64
C THR A 7 -40.81 -6.29 -12.63
N GLU A 8 -39.77 -7.00 -13.06
CA GLU A 8 -38.92 -7.80 -12.16
C GLU A 8 -38.24 -6.92 -11.10
N PRO A 9 -38.13 -7.38 -9.84
CA PRO A 9 -37.52 -6.59 -8.78
C PRO A 9 -36.01 -6.44 -9.01
N THR A 10 -35.49 -5.22 -8.89
CA THR A 10 -34.04 -4.96 -8.96
C THR A 10 -33.32 -5.55 -7.74
N LYS A 11 -32.07 -5.99 -7.88
CA LYS A 11 -31.26 -6.57 -6.78
C LYS A 11 -31.32 -5.78 -5.44
N PRO A 12 -31.30 -4.43 -5.42
CA PRO A 12 -31.43 -3.65 -4.18
C PRO A 12 -32.82 -3.74 -3.53
N SER A 13 -33.88 -3.95 -4.33
CA SER A 13 -35.25 -4.10 -3.84
C SER A 13 -35.48 -5.45 -3.15
N ILE A 14 -34.80 -6.49 -3.62
CA ILE A 14 -34.84 -7.84 -3.03
C ILE A 14 -34.17 -7.84 -1.66
N LEU A 15 -32.99 -7.21 -1.52
CA LEU A 15 -32.29 -7.14 -0.23
C LEU A 15 -33.09 -6.37 0.82
N LYS A 16 -33.70 -5.23 0.45
CA LYS A 16 -34.58 -4.47 1.35
C LYS A 16 -35.82 -5.25 1.76
N TYR A 17 -36.38 -6.04 0.85
CA TYR A 17 -37.49 -6.95 1.14
C TYR A 17 -37.08 -8.03 2.13
N MET A 18 -35.92 -8.67 1.94
CA MET A 18 -35.40 -9.69 2.86
C MET A 18 -35.12 -9.13 4.27
N VAL A 19 -34.59 -7.90 4.38
CA VAL A 19 -34.41 -7.21 5.67
C VAL A 19 -35.75 -7.01 6.37
N LYS A 20 -36.79 -6.58 5.65
CA LYS A 20 -38.12 -6.38 6.21
C LYS A 20 -38.77 -7.69 6.69
N GLN A 21 -38.58 -8.78 5.95
CA GLN A 21 -39.07 -10.11 6.35
C GLN A 21 -38.35 -10.64 7.61
N LEU A 22 -37.06 -10.31 7.77
CA LEU A 22 -36.29 -10.62 8.97
C LEU A 22 -36.77 -9.83 10.19
N GLU A 23 -37.04 -8.53 10.03
CA GLU A 23 -37.55 -7.65 11.09
C GLU A 23 -38.94 -8.07 11.57
N ASN A 24 -39.78 -8.58 10.67
CA ASN A 24 -41.12 -9.08 10.98
C ASN A 24 -41.13 -10.49 11.60
N GLY A 25 -39.98 -11.17 11.70
CA GLY A 25 -39.89 -12.55 12.21
C GLY A 25 -40.51 -13.60 11.27
N GLU A 26 -40.76 -13.24 10.01
CA GLU A 26 -41.38 -14.12 9.00
C GLU A 26 -40.37 -15.11 8.39
N VAL A 27 -39.09 -14.99 8.73
CA VAL A 27 -38.00 -15.82 8.20
C VAL A 27 -37.43 -16.71 9.29
N ASN A 28 -37.32 -18.01 8.98
CA ASN A 28 -36.60 -18.95 9.83
C ASN A 28 -35.11 -18.63 9.84
N ILE A 29 -34.63 -18.00 10.92
CA ILE A 29 -33.25 -17.53 11.07
C ILE A 29 -32.23 -18.68 10.96
N VAL A 30 -32.60 -19.89 11.40
CA VAL A 30 -31.71 -21.07 11.32
C VAL A 30 -31.51 -21.50 9.88
N GLU A 31 -32.58 -21.49 9.09
CA GLU A 31 -32.54 -21.82 7.67
C GLU A 31 -31.82 -20.74 6.86
N LEU A 32 -32.05 -19.46 7.17
CA LEU A 32 -31.33 -18.37 6.54
C LEU A 32 -29.82 -18.44 6.82
N LYS A 33 -29.43 -18.70 8.07
CA LYS A 33 -28.03 -18.87 8.44
C LYS A 33 -27.38 -20.00 7.63
N LYS A 34 -28.05 -21.16 7.55
CA LYS A 34 -27.56 -22.31 6.78
C LYS A 34 -27.40 -21.99 5.29
N ASN A 35 -28.35 -21.25 4.72
CA ASN A 35 -28.31 -20.86 3.31
C ASN A 35 -27.20 -19.84 3.03
N LEU A 36 -26.94 -18.91 3.97
CA LEU A 36 -25.84 -17.96 3.87
C LEU A 36 -24.48 -18.66 4.00
N GLU A 37 -24.32 -19.58 4.94
CA GLU A 37 -23.10 -20.38 5.10
C GLU A 37 -22.83 -21.21 3.84
N TYR A 38 -23.85 -21.85 3.28
CA TYR A 38 -23.73 -22.62 2.03
C TYR A 38 -23.34 -21.73 0.85
N THR A 39 -23.95 -20.55 0.73
CA THR A 39 -23.64 -19.59 -0.35
C THR A 39 -22.20 -19.08 -0.24
N ALA A 40 -21.73 -18.78 0.98
CA ALA A 40 -20.35 -18.39 1.21
C ALA A 40 -19.35 -19.48 0.80
N SER A 41 -19.59 -20.74 1.20
CA SER A 41 -18.75 -21.87 0.77
C SER A 41 -18.74 -22.09 -0.73
N LEU A 42 -19.88 -21.84 -1.41
CA LEU A 42 -19.97 -21.98 -2.86
C LEU A 42 -19.20 -20.86 -3.59
N LEU A 43 -19.27 -19.62 -3.08
CA LEU A 43 -18.50 -18.49 -3.59
C LEU A 43 -17.00 -18.67 -3.36
N GLU A 44 -16.60 -19.19 -2.20
CA GLU A 44 -15.19 -19.54 -1.93
C GLU A 44 -14.69 -20.62 -2.89
N ALA A 45 -15.49 -21.66 -3.15
CA ALA A 45 -15.12 -22.72 -4.09
C ALA A 45 -14.98 -22.21 -5.53
N VAL A 46 -15.92 -21.37 -5.98
CA VAL A 46 -15.86 -20.73 -7.32
C VAL A 46 -14.65 -19.80 -7.43
N TYR A 47 -14.37 -19.00 -6.39
CA TYR A 47 -13.19 -18.14 -6.37
C TYR A 47 -11.89 -18.97 -6.45
N ILE A 48 -11.79 -20.06 -5.69
CA ILE A 48 -10.63 -20.97 -5.75
C ILE A 48 -10.49 -21.61 -7.13
N ASP A 49 -11.59 -22.06 -7.74
CA ASP A 49 -11.59 -22.69 -9.06
C ASP A 49 -11.20 -21.69 -10.16
N GLU A 50 -11.75 -20.48 -10.14
CA GLU A 50 -11.41 -19.40 -11.06
C GLU A 50 -9.94 -18.97 -10.90
N THR A 51 -9.44 -18.89 -9.66
CA THR A 51 -8.02 -18.62 -9.39
C THR A 51 -7.11 -19.75 -9.89
N ARG A 52 -7.54 -21.02 -9.75
CA ARG A 52 -6.81 -22.18 -10.28
C ARG A 52 -6.82 -22.21 -11.80
N GLN A 53 -7.94 -21.92 -12.43
CA GLN A 53 -8.06 -21.86 -13.88
C GLN A 53 -7.17 -20.77 -14.47
N ILE A 54 -7.08 -19.60 -13.82
CA ILE A 54 -6.16 -18.52 -14.19
C ILE A 54 -4.71 -18.98 -14.08
N LEU A 55 -4.35 -19.66 -12.98
CA LEU A 55 -3.00 -20.22 -12.79
C LEU A 55 -2.66 -21.33 -13.81
N ASP A 56 -3.63 -22.17 -14.19
CA ASP A 56 -3.45 -23.23 -15.19
C ASP A 56 -3.34 -22.65 -16.63
N THR A 57 -4.00 -21.52 -16.93
CA THR A 57 -3.86 -20.84 -18.23
C THR A 57 -2.53 -20.10 -18.41
N GLU A 58 -1.81 -19.77 -17.34
CA GLU A 58 -0.43 -19.23 -17.46
C GLU A 58 0.60 -20.32 -17.81
N ASP A 59 0.28 -21.60 -17.60
CA ASP A 59 1.09 -22.74 -18.04
C ASP A 59 0.92 -23.04 -19.54
N GLU A 60 -0.07 -22.43 -20.22
CA GLU A 60 -0.23 -22.44 -21.68
C GLU A 60 0.42 -21.22 -22.36
N LEU A 61 1.49 -20.66 -21.77
CA LEU A 61 2.41 -19.82 -22.55
C LEU A 61 3.02 -20.71 -23.66
N PRO A 62 2.92 -20.33 -24.95
CA PRO A 62 3.60 -21.09 -25.99
C PRO A 62 5.08 -21.14 -25.63
N GLU A 63 5.66 -22.35 -25.54
CA GLU A 63 7.07 -22.57 -25.18
C GLU A 63 7.94 -21.54 -25.92
N ILE A 64 8.30 -20.46 -25.24
CA ILE A 64 9.21 -19.47 -25.77
C ILE A 64 10.51 -20.22 -25.88
N ARG A 65 10.91 -20.55 -27.11
CA ARG A 65 12.12 -21.31 -27.36
C ARG A 65 13.25 -20.63 -26.58
N SER A 66 13.99 -21.41 -25.78
CA SER A 66 15.01 -20.89 -24.86
C SER A 66 16.05 -19.99 -25.56
N ASP A 67 16.24 -20.16 -26.88
CA ASP A 67 17.10 -19.35 -27.75
C ASP A 67 16.54 -17.96 -28.12
N ALA A 68 15.28 -17.65 -27.82
CA ALA A 68 14.65 -16.36 -28.13
C ALA A 68 15.07 -15.22 -27.18
N VAL A 69 15.59 -15.55 -25.99
CA VAL A 69 16.03 -14.57 -25.00
C VAL A 69 17.57 -14.54 -24.94
N PRO A 70 18.22 -13.39 -25.16
CA PRO A 70 19.67 -13.26 -25.05
C PRO A 70 20.19 -13.76 -23.71
N SER A 71 21.35 -14.42 -23.71
CA SER A 71 21.97 -14.96 -22.48
C SER A 71 22.17 -13.89 -21.42
N GLU A 72 22.54 -12.68 -21.83
CA GLU A 72 22.75 -11.54 -20.92
C GLU A 72 21.47 -11.20 -20.15
N VAL A 73 20.31 -11.27 -20.81
CA VAL A 73 19.01 -11.00 -20.18
C VAL A 73 18.65 -12.12 -19.21
N ARG A 74 18.88 -13.38 -19.58
CA ARG A 74 18.61 -14.53 -18.68
C ARG A 74 19.52 -14.49 -17.45
N ASP A 75 20.80 -14.22 -17.63
CA ASP A 75 21.77 -14.14 -16.54
C ASP A 75 21.47 -12.95 -15.62
N TRP A 76 21.05 -11.81 -16.19
CA TRP A 76 20.58 -10.66 -15.43
C TRP A 76 19.30 -10.96 -14.65
N LEU A 77 18.31 -11.62 -15.26
CA LEU A 77 17.07 -12.04 -14.58
C LEU A 77 17.36 -13.01 -13.44
N ALA A 78 18.20 -14.02 -13.69
CA ALA A 78 18.61 -14.99 -12.69
C ALA A 78 19.33 -14.30 -11.52
N SER A 79 20.32 -13.45 -11.79
CA SER A 79 21.07 -12.76 -10.74
C SER A 79 20.25 -11.72 -9.96
N THR A 80 19.19 -11.17 -10.55
CA THR A 80 18.38 -10.11 -9.92
C THR A 80 17.17 -10.67 -9.17
N PHE A 81 16.42 -11.60 -9.77
CA PHE A 81 15.12 -12.07 -9.26
C PHE A 81 15.15 -13.48 -8.69
N THR A 82 16.15 -14.30 -9.01
CA THR A 82 16.26 -15.63 -8.40
C THR A 82 17.13 -15.54 -7.14
N GLN A 83 16.57 -15.94 -6.01
CA GLN A 83 17.40 -16.23 -4.86
C GLN A 83 18.26 -17.45 -5.20
N GLN A 84 19.59 -17.35 -5.06
CA GLN A 84 20.31 -18.51 -4.56
C GLN A 84 19.62 -18.88 -3.26
N THR A 85 18.96 -20.05 -3.22
CA THR A 85 18.37 -20.61 -2.01
C THR A 85 19.47 -20.79 -0.98
N ARG A 86 19.81 -19.73 -0.26
CA ARG A 86 20.48 -19.84 1.02
C ARG A 86 19.39 -20.43 1.90
N SER A 87 19.55 -21.70 2.19
CA SER A 87 18.87 -22.36 3.30
C SER A 87 18.79 -21.35 4.44
N SER A 88 17.59 -20.84 4.67
CA SER A 88 17.31 -19.99 5.81
C SER A 88 17.51 -20.89 7.01
N GLY A 89 18.71 -20.87 7.59
CA GLY A 89 18.88 -21.24 8.98
C GLY A 89 17.81 -20.46 9.73
N ARG A 90 16.87 -21.18 10.36
CA ARG A 90 15.84 -20.64 11.25
C ARG A 90 16.45 -19.48 12.02
N ARG A 91 16.05 -18.24 11.72
CA ARG A 91 16.30 -17.11 12.61
C ARG A 91 15.59 -17.46 13.91
N SER A 92 16.35 -17.79 14.94
CA SER A 92 15.83 -17.87 16.31
C SER A 92 15.14 -16.54 16.61
N GLU A 93 13.90 -16.56 17.11
CA GLU A 93 13.26 -15.41 17.72
C GLU A 93 14.15 -14.91 18.88
N GLU A 94 15.08 -14.01 18.60
CA GLU A 94 15.82 -13.33 19.64
C GLU A 94 14.82 -12.43 20.38
N LYS A 95 14.50 -12.79 21.62
CA LYS A 95 13.74 -11.94 22.55
C LYS A 95 14.35 -10.53 22.52
N PRO A 96 13.53 -9.47 22.38
CA PRO A 96 14.03 -8.11 22.31
C PRO A 96 14.87 -7.79 23.55
N ARG A 97 16.12 -7.39 23.35
CA ARG A 97 17.07 -7.08 24.44
C ARG A 97 16.54 -5.91 25.26
N PHE A 98 16.77 -5.92 26.58
CA PHE A 98 16.33 -4.86 27.51
C PHE A 98 16.69 -3.45 27.03
N ARG A 99 17.86 -3.26 26.39
CA ARG A 99 18.24 -1.99 25.77
C ARG A 99 17.30 -1.54 24.65
N SER A 100 16.82 -2.43 23.80
CA SER A 100 15.83 -2.11 22.75
C SER A 100 14.51 -1.65 23.35
N ILE A 101 14.06 -2.34 24.41
CA ILE A 101 12.86 -1.96 25.16
C ILE A 101 13.03 -0.58 25.81
N VAL A 102 14.18 -0.32 26.44
CA VAL A 102 14.49 0.98 27.04
C VAL A 102 14.49 2.10 25.99
N HIS A 103 15.10 1.88 24.82
CA HIS A 103 15.11 2.87 23.74
C HIS A 103 13.69 3.13 23.20
N ALA A 104 12.88 2.08 23.03
CA ALA A 104 11.49 2.21 22.60
C ALA A 104 10.64 2.97 23.64
N VAL A 105 10.83 2.69 24.93
CA VAL A 105 10.14 3.39 26.03
C VAL A 105 10.61 4.84 26.13
N GLN A 106 11.92 5.11 26.00
CA GLN A 106 12.46 6.47 26.01
C GLN A 106 11.97 7.28 24.81
N ALA A 107 11.92 6.69 23.62
CA ALA A 107 11.31 7.28 22.44
C ALA A 107 9.82 7.58 22.69
N GLY A 108 9.08 6.63 23.26
CA GLY A 108 7.67 6.80 23.64
C GLY A 108 7.44 7.97 24.61
N ILE A 109 8.22 8.06 25.68
CA ILE A 109 8.11 9.15 26.69
C ILE A 109 8.52 10.51 26.09
N PHE A 110 9.56 10.53 25.25
CA PHE A 110 9.99 11.75 24.56
C PHE A 110 8.90 12.27 23.61
N VAL A 111 8.32 11.35 22.82
CA VAL A 111 7.20 11.60 21.92
C VAL A 111 5.96 12.09 22.71
N GLU A 112 5.63 11.44 23.83
CA GLU A 112 4.53 11.85 24.72
C GLU A 112 4.74 13.26 25.32
N ARG A 113 5.96 13.56 25.79
CA ARG A 113 6.31 14.89 26.31
C ARG A 113 6.23 15.96 25.23
N MET A 114 6.49 15.63 23.97
CA MET A 114 6.34 16.60 22.90
C MET A 114 4.88 16.82 22.49
N PHE A 115 4.04 15.78 22.52
CA PHE A 115 2.61 15.92 22.25
C PHE A 115 1.89 16.90 23.19
N ARG A 116 2.41 17.13 24.40
CA ARG A 116 1.88 18.14 25.33
C ARG A 116 2.12 19.59 24.91
N ARG A 117 3.06 19.85 23.98
CA ARG A 117 3.53 21.22 23.67
C ARG A 117 3.11 21.77 22.32
N THR A 118 2.67 20.94 21.37
CA THR A 118 2.46 21.45 20.00
C THR A 118 1.53 20.53 19.19
N TYR A 119 0.24 20.90 19.14
CA TYR A 119 -0.66 20.48 18.07
C TYR A 119 -1.02 21.74 17.27
N THR A 120 -0.21 22.07 16.26
CA THR A 120 -0.53 23.11 15.29
C THR A 120 -1.01 22.43 14.01
N ALA A 121 -2.31 22.57 13.71
CA ALA A 121 -2.97 21.96 12.56
C ALA A 121 -2.66 22.69 11.22
N VAL A 122 -1.60 23.48 11.16
CA VAL A 122 -1.24 24.22 9.95
C VAL A 122 -0.38 23.32 9.08
N GLY A 123 -0.97 22.79 8.00
CA GLY A 123 -0.25 22.05 6.97
C GLY A 123 0.63 22.95 6.09
N PRO A 124 1.41 22.36 5.17
CA PRO A 124 2.20 23.11 4.21
C PRO A 124 1.29 23.93 3.28
N ASN A 125 1.72 25.15 2.96
CA ASN A 125 1.04 26.00 1.99
C ASN A 125 1.46 25.58 0.58
N TYR A 126 0.63 24.79 -0.10
CA TYR A 126 0.88 24.37 -1.47
C TYR A 126 0.55 25.47 -2.50
N SER A 127 1.39 25.56 -3.53
CA SER A 127 1.10 26.39 -4.71
C SER A 127 -0.11 25.83 -5.47
N ALA A 128 -0.77 26.68 -6.27
CA ALA A 128 -1.89 26.24 -7.10
C ALA A 128 -1.50 25.11 -8.08
N ALA A 129 -0.24 25.10 -8.54
CA ALA A 129 0.29 24.06 -9.41
C ALA A 129 0.41 22.70 -8.69
N VAL A 130 0.92 22.70 -7.45
CA VAL A 130 0.96 21.48 -6.60
C VAL A 130 -0.44 20.96 -6.35
N VAL A 131 -1.37 21.84 -5.94
CA VAL A 131 -2.78 21.46 -5.70
C VAL A 131 -3.41 20.86 -6.95
N ASN A 132 -3.12 21.40 -8.14
CA ASN A 132 -3.66 20.87 -9.38
C ASN A 132 -3.09 19.48 -9.74
N SER A 133 -1.81 19.25 -9.46
CA SER A 133 -1.19 17.93 -9.63
C SER A 133 -1.84 16.89 -8.70
N LEU A 134 -1.98 17.23 -7.40
CA LEU A 134 -2.53 16.33 -6.37
C LEU A 134 -3.99 15.90 -6.61
N LYS A 135 -4.75 16.58 -7.46
CA LYS A 135 -6.10 16.12 -7.87
C LYS A 135 -6.09 14.74 -8.53
N HIS A 136 -4.97 14.36 -9.14
CA HIS A 136 -4.83 13.09 -9.86
C HIS A 136 -4.16 12.00 -8.99
N LEU A 137 -3.95 12.25 -7.70
CA LEU A 137 -3.16 11.37 -6.82
C LEU A 137 -3.74 9.95 -6.66
N ASP A 138 -5.04 9.77 -6.92
CA ASP A 138 -5.71 8.46 -6.88
C ASP A 138 -5.65 7.70 -8.22
N LEU A 139 -5.09 8.34 -9.24
CA LEU A 139 -5.05 7.79 -10.58
C LEU A 139 -3.74 7.04 -10.84
N TRP A 140 -3.83 5.99 -11.64
CA TRP A 140 -2.68 5.17 -12.03
C TRP A 140 -1.71 5.91 -12.94
N ASP A 141 -2.22 6.84 -13.75
CA ASP A 141 -1.46 7.69 -14.66
C ASP A 141 -0.98 8.99 -14.00
N PHE A 142 -0.91 9.03 -12.66
CA PHE A 142 -0.35 10.15 -11.91
C PHE A 142 1.11 10.40 -12.31
N ASP A 143 1.41 11.61 -12.78
CA ASP A 143 2.77 11.98 -13.18
C ASP A 143 3.57 12.54 -11.99
N VAL A 144 4.32 11.66 -11.33
CA VAL A 144 5.22 12.00 -10.22
C VAL A 144 6.29 13.01 -10.64
N PHE A 145 6.72 13.02 -11.90
CA PHE A 145 7.71 13.98 -12.39
C PHE A 145 7.12 15.38 -12.53
N VAL A 146 5.85 15.50 -12.96
CA VAL A 146 5.12 16.78 -12.93
C VAL A 146 5.03 17.28 -11.50
N LEU A 147 4.62 16.43 -10.54
CA LEU A 147 4.59 16.82 -9.14
C LEU A 147 5.95 17.31 -8.67
N ASN A 148 7.01 16.55 -8.93
CA ASN A 148 8.37 16.89 -8.53
C ASN A 148 8.80 18.28 -9.03
N ARG A 149 8.48 18.62 -10.29
CA ARG A 149 8.80 19.94 -10.84
C ARG A 149 8.02 21.06 -10.17
N VAL A 150 6.72 20.87 -9.94
CA VAL A 150 5.87 21.94 -9.35
C VAL A 150 6.03 22.09 -7.85
N SER A 151 6.60 21.08 -7.17
CA SER A 151 6.94 21.10 -5.74
C SER A 151 8.39 21.49 -5.46
N GLU A 152 9.18 21.87 -6.48
CA GLU A 152 10.59 22.26 -6.33
C GLU A 152 11.47 21.12 -5.78
N ASP A 153 11.41 19.95 -6.44
CA ASP A 153 12.15 18.72 -6.08
C ASP A 153 11.75 18.08 -4.74
N HIS A 154 10.49 18.30 -4.33
CA HIS A 154 9.93 17.81 -3.08
C HIS A 154 8.73 16.87 -3.29
N ALA A 155 8.81 15.97 -4.28
CA ALA A 155 7.71 15.03 -4.56
C ALA A 155 7.41 14.12 -3.36
N LEU A 156 8.44 13.50 -2.77
CA LEU A 156 8.26 12.54 -1.67
C LEU A 156 7.56 13.16 -0.45
N LYS A 157 8.04 14.29 0.07
CA LYS A 157 7.41 14.93 1.23
C LYS A 157 5.98 15.35 0.92
N THR A 158 5.73 15.84 -0.30
CA THR A 158 4.42 16.33 -0.72
C THR A 158 3.42 15.18 -0.76
N ILE A 159 3.78 14.05 -1.38
CA ILE A 159 2.93 12.85 -1.45
C ILE A 159 2.69 12.27 -0.06
N VAL A 160 3.73 12.06 0.74
CA VAL A 160 3.58 11.45 2.07
C VAL A 160 2.71 12.33 2.97
N PHE A 161 2.95 13.64 3.00
CA PHE A 161 2.14 14.56 3.80
C PHE A 161 0.67 14.55 3.36
N GLU A 162 0.41 14.60 2.05
CA GLU A 162 -0.94 14.59 1.50
C GLU A 162 -1.68 13.29 1.83
N LEU A 163 -1.03 12.13 1.64
CA LEU A 163 -1.65 10.82 1.91
C LEU A 163 -1.93 10.62 3.40
N LEU A 164 -1.00 10.97 4.30
CA LEU A 164 -1.25 10.90 5.75
C LEU A 164 -2.39 11.82 6.19
N THR A 165 -2.58 12.95 5.50
CA THR A 165 -3.68 13.88 5.74
C THR A 165 -5.01 13.32 5.24
N ARG A 166 -5.07 12.80 4.01
CA ARG A 166 -6.28 12.23 3.41
C ARG A 166 -6.81 11.00 4.14
N HIS A 167 -5.91 10.17 4.67
CA HIS A 167 -6.26 9.01 5.51
C HIS A 167 -6.49 9.39 6.99
N ASN A 168 -6.45 10.69 7.33
CA ASN A 168 -6.62 11.21 8.70
C ASN A 168 -5.62 10.63 9.73
N LEU A 169 -4.46 10.14 9.28
CA LEU A 169 -3.49 9.43 10.11
C LEU A 169 -2.76 10.38 11.06
N ASN A 170 -2.51 11.62 10.64
CA ASN A 170 -1.90 12.65 11.47
C ASN A 170 -2.73 12.90 12.74
N SER A 171 -4.05 13.04 12.61
CA SER A 171 -4.94 13.20 13.76
C SER A 171 -5.04 11.92 14.58
N ARG A 172 -5.26 10.78 13.89
CA ARG A 172 -5.47 9.46 14.51
C ARG A 172 -4.32 9.02 15.41
N PHE A 173 -3.08 9.24 14.97
CA PHE A 173 -1.85 8.90 15.70
C PHE A 173 -1.20 10.12 16.37
N LYS A 174 -1.91 11.26 16.35
CA LYS A 174 -1.51 12.54 16.95
C LYS A 174 -0.25 13.17 16.38
N ILE A 175 0.31 12.65 15.28
CA ILE A 175 1.61 13.03 14.69
C ILE A 175 1.75 14.57 14.60
N PRO A 176 2.76 15.18 15.24
CA PRO A 176 2.92 16.63 15.21
C PRO A 176 3.42 17.05 13.82
N VAL A 177 2.74 17.99 13.17
CA VAL A 177 3.08 18.42 11.80
C VAL A 177 4.54 18.84 11.68
N ALA A 178 5.07 19.61 12.66
CA ALA A 178 6.46 20.03 12.64
C ALA A 178 7.46 18.86 12.63
N PHE A 179 7.11 17.76 13.32
CA PHE A 179 7.95 16.56 13.36
C PHE A 179 7.85 15.76 12.08
N LEU A 180 6.66 15.64 11.52
CA LEU A 180 6.48 15.02 10.22
C LEU A 180 7.28 15.77 9.14
N MET A 181 7.18 17.10 9.09
CA MET A 181 7.92 17.90 8.12
C MET A 181 9.43 17.74 8.26
N ASN A 182 9.97 17.86 9.49
CA ASN A 182 11.40 17.66 9.74
C ASN A 182 11.88 16.24 9.37
N PHE A 183 11.04 15.23 9.64
CA PHE A 183 11.32 13.85 9.24
C PHE A 183 11.37 13.72 7.71
N LEU A 184 10.38 14.27 7.00
CA LEU A 184 10.31 14.20 5.54
C LEU A 184 11.45 14.98 4.86
N ASP A 185 11.88 16.11 5.42
CA ASP A 185 13.05 16.85 4.95
C ASP A 185 14.34 16.01 5.09
N SER A 186 14.50 15.34 6.23
CA SER A 186 15.63 14.44 6.48
C SER A 186 15.60 13.20 5.58
N LEU A 187 14.40 12.68 5.31
CA LEU A 187 14.18 11.54 4.45
C LEU A 187 14.61 11.84 3.01
N GLU A 188 14.15 12.95 2.43
CA GLU A 188 14.58 13.39 1.09
C GLU A 188 16.08 13.66 1.03
N THR A 189 16.65 14.27 2.07
CA THR A 189 18.10 14.52 2.15
C THR A 189 18.88 13.21 2.07
N GLY A 190 18.45 12.16 2.76
CA GLY A 190 19.13 10.86 2.70
C GLY A 190 18.99 10.15 1.35
N TYR A 191 17.85 10.29 0.65
CA TYR A 191 17.73 9.84 -0.74
C TYR A 191 18.70 10.59 -1.69
N GLY A 192 19.00 11.86 -1.39
CA GLY A 192 19.96 12.66 -2.16
C GLY A 192 21.44 12.33 -1.92
N LYS A 193 21.76 11.54 -0.90
CA LYS A 193 23.15 11.31 -0.42
C LYS A 193 24.11 10.83 -1.50
N TYR A 194 23.69 9.87 -2.33
CA TYR A 194 24.52 9.27 -3.38
C TYR A 194 24.22 9.80 -4.79
N LYS A 195 23.28 10.76 -4.92
CA LYS A 195 22.87 11.35 -6.21
C LYS A 195 22.51 10.30 -7.27
N ASN A 196 21.74 9.29 -6.84
CA ASN A 196 21.36 8.20 -7.72
C ASN A 196 20.44 8.67 -8.85
N PRO A 197 20.62 8.19 -10.09
CA PRO A 197 19.72 8.51 -11.19
C PRO A 197 18.32 7.89 -11.01
N TYR A 198 18.20 6.75 -10.33
CA TYR A 198 16.93 6.03 -10.14
C TYR A 198 16.49 5.94 -8.67
N HIS A 199 17.25 5.27 -7.80
CA HIS A 199 16.91 5.10 -6.38
C HIS A 199 17.08 6.42 -5.58
N ASN A 200 16.20 7.38 -5.85
CA ASN A 200 16.15 8.73 -5.28
C ASN A 200 14.74 9.02 -4.77
N GLN A 201 14.50 10.24 -4.27
CA GLN A 201 13.22 10.59 -3.65
C GLN A 201 12.03 10.51 -4.63
N ILE A 202 12.25 10.71 -5.94
CA ILE A 202 11.19 10.62 -6.95
C ILE A 202 10.71 9.16 -7.04
N HIS A 203 11.64 8.19 -7.04
CA HIS A 203 11.29 6.77 -7.01
C HIS A 203 10.50 6.40 -5.74
N ALA A 204 10.94 6.88 -4.58
CA ALA A 204 10.21 6.64 -3.34
C ALA A 204 8.80 7.26 -3.35
N ALA A 205 8.65 8.45 -3.94
CA ALA A 205 7.38 9.13 -4.10
C ALA A 205 6.43 8.33 -5.02
N ASP A 206 6.96 7.82 -6.13
CA ASP A 206 6.26 6.99 -7.10
C ASP A 206 5.75 5.68 -6.47
N VAL A 207 6.61 4.94 -5.77
CA VAL A 207 6.22 3.71 -5.07
C VAL A 207 5.17 3.98 -4.00
N THR A 208 5.30 5.09 -3.25
CA THR A 208 4.31 5.47 -2.22
C THR A 208 2.95 5.77 -2.84
N GLN A 209 2.91 6.53 -3.93
CA GLN A 209 1.66 6.83 -4.64
C GLN A 209 1.06 5.58 -5.30
N THR A 210 1.88 4.72 -5.88
CA THR A 210 1.44 3.45 -6.48
C THR A 210 0.81 2.53 -5.45
N VAL A 211 1.42 2.39 -4.27
CA VAL A 211 0.85 1.62 -3.14
C VAL A 211 -0.51 2.19 -2.75
N HIS A 212 -0.63 3.52 -2.62
CA HIS A 212 -1.92 4.17 -2.35
C HIS A 212 -2.96 3.88 -3.44
N CYS A 213 -2.56 3.96 -4.72
CA CYS A 213 -3.42 3.66 -5.85
C CYS A 213 -3.90 2.20 -5.83
N PHE A 214 -3.02 1.25 -5.48
CA PHE A 214 -3.42 -0.16 -5.29
C PHE A 214 -4.45 -0.30 -4.18
N LEU A 215 -4.20 0.27 -3.00
CA LEU A 215 -5.13 0.20 -1.87
C LEU A 215 -6.53 0.71 -2.22
N LEU A 216 -6.61 1.81 -2.98
CA LEU A 216 -7.87 2.38 -3.43
C LEU A 216 -8.55 1.55 -4.53
N ARG A 217 -7.82 1.20 -5.59
CA ARG A 217 -8.42 0.58 -6.79
C ARG A 217 -8.85 -0.87 -6.57
N THR A 218 -8.18 -1.59 -5.69
CA THR A 218 -8.57 -2.98 -5.35
C THR A 218 -9.56 -3.04 -4.19
N GLY A 219 -9.81 -1.91 -3.51
CA GLY A 219 -10.62 -1.88 -2.29
C GLY A 219 -9.92 -2.45 -1.05
N MET A 220 -8.64 -2.85 -1.15
CA MET A 220 -7.87 -3.38 -0.02
C MET A 220 -7.75 -2.39 1.14
N VAL A 221 -7.91 -1.09 0.89
CA VAL A 221 -8.00 -0.07 1.95
C VAL A 221 -9.07 -0.40 3.01
N HIS A 222 -10.13 -1.12 2.65
CA HIS A 222 -11.19 -1.54 3.58
C HIS A 222 -10.84 -2.79 4.39
N CYS A 223 -9.80 -3.52 3.98
CA CYS A 223 -9.31 -4.71 4.66
C CYS A 223 -8.20 -4.40 5.68
N LEU A 224 -7.67 -3.17 5.67
CA LEU A 224 -6.59 -2.72 6.53
C LEU A 224 -7.10 -1.78 7.62
N ASN A 225 -6.54 -1.91 8.82
CA ASN A 225 -6.73 -0.93 9.89
C ASN A 225 -5.81 0.30 9.70
N GLU A 226 -6.03 1.35 10.50
CA GLU A 226 -5.30 2.61 10.29
C GLU A 226 -3.79 2.48 10.54
N ILE A 227 -3.34 1.55 11.39
CA ILE A 227 -1.92 1.34 11.64
C ILE A 227 -1.25 0.57 10.50
N GLU A 228 -1.97 -0.34 9.85
CA GLU A 228 -1.50 -1.04 8.64
C GLU A 228 -1.42 -0.09 7.45
N ILE A 229 -2.39 0.81 7.28
CA ILE A 229 -2.33 1.87 6.25
C ILE A 229 -1.13 2.80 6.52
N LEU A 230 -0.92 3.22 7.77
CA LEU A 230 0.27 4.00 8.11
C LEU A 230 1.55 3.22 7.81
N ALA A 231 1.62 1.94 8.20
CA ALA A 231 2.80 1.11 8.04
C ALA A 231 3.16 0.89 6.56
N ILE A 232 2.18 0.61 5.70
CA ILE A 232 2.45 0.34 4.28
C ILE A 232 2.86 1.60 3.52
N LEU A 233 2.23 2.75 3.81
CA LEU A 233 2.63 4.04 3.24
C LEU A 233 4.02 4.46 3.74
N PHE A 234 4.29 4.28 5.03
CA PHE A 234 5.60 4.57 5.61
C PHE A 234 6.69 3.67 5.02
N ALA A 235 6.43 2.36 4.92
CA ALA A 235 7.35 1.40 4.33
C ALA A 235 7.70 1.78 2.88
N ALA A 236 6.69 2.10 2.06
CA ALA A 236 6.90 2.57 0.69
C ALA A 236 7.78 3.82 0.63
N ALA A 237 7.56 4.79 1.51
CA ALA A 237 8.33 6.04 1.55
C ALA A 237 9.80 5.84 1.93
N ILE A 238 10.13 4.84 2.77
CA ILE A 238 11.49 4.67 3.31
C ILE A 238 12.28 3.52 2.68
N HIS A 239 11.69 2.72 1.79
CA HIS A 239 12.23 1.40 1.42
C HIS A 239 13.67 1.44 0.84
N ASP A 240 14.04 2.52 0.15
CA ASP A 240 15.34 2.72 -0.49
C ASP A 240 16.14 3.89 0.11
N PHE A 241 15.85 4.27 1.36
CA PHE A 241 16.56 5.35 2.04
C PHE A 241 18.07 5.11 2.09
N GLU A 242 18.85 6.11 1.66
CA GLU A 242 20.32 6.04 1.51
C GLU A 242 20.85 4.93 0.59
N HIS A 243 20.07 4.50 -0.40
CA HIS A 243 20.54 3.55 -1.41
C HIS A 243 21.84 4.06 -2.08
N THR A 244 22.83 3.20 -2.32
CA THR A 244 24.15 3.59 -2.85
C THR A 244 24.24 3.64 -4.37
N GLY A 245 23.16 3.26 -5.05
CA GLY A 245 23.11 3.12 -6.51
C GLY A 245 23.78 1.84 -7.02
N THR A 246 24.16 0.93 -6.13
CA THR A 246 24.80 -0.35 -6.44
C THR A 246 23.99 -1.51 -5.87
N THR A 247 24.11 -2.68 -6.51
CA THR A 247 23.32 -3.87 -6.12
C THR A 247 23.87 -4.52 -4.85
N ASN A 248 23.06 -5.35 -4.19
CA ASN A 248 23.50 -6.17 -3.07
C ASN A 248 24.74 -7.03 -3.41
N SER A 249 24.81 -7.56 -4.62
CA SER A 249 25.96 -8.34 -5.10
C SER A 249 27.24 -7.52 -5.13
N PHE A 250 27.18 -6.25 -5.55
CA PHE A 250 28.32 -5.35 -5.53
C PHE A 250 28.86 -5.19 -4.10
N HIS A 251 28.00 -4.88 -3.13
CA HIS A 251 28.39 -4.74 -1.72
C HIS A 251 29.03 -6.00 -1.11
N ILE A 252 28.64 -7.18 -1.59
CA ILE A 252 29.25 -8.45 -1.14
C ILE A 252 30.64 -8.63 -1.75
N GLN A 253 30.81 -8.28 -3.03
CA GLN A 253 32.04 -8.50 -3.79
C GLN A 253 33.14 -7.49 -3.47
N THR A 254 32.79 -6.29 -3.00
CA THR A 254 33.75 -5.20 -2.74
C THR A 254 34.11 -5.04 -1.26
N LYS A 255 34.09 -6.13 -0.49
CA LYS A 255 34.50 -6.14 0.92
C LYS A 255 36.00 -6.19 1.10
#